data_AF-U5LMB8-F1
#
_entry.id   AF-U5LMB8-F1
#
_cell.length_a   1.000
_cell.length_b   1.000
_cell.length_c   1.000
_cell.angle_alpha   90.00
_cell.angle_beta   90.00
_cell.angle_gamma   90.00
#
_symmetry.space_group_name_H-M   'P 1'
#
loop_
_entity.id
_entity.type
_entity.pdbx_description
1 polymer ?
#
loop_
_entity_poly.entity_id
_entity_poly.type
_entity_poly.pdbx_seq_one_letter_code
_entity_poly.pdbx_strand_id
1 'polypeptide(L)'
;SFTAWEKDMTLGEAMKLSAVPVYQELARRIGLDLMQKEVKRIGFGNAEIGQQVDNFWLVGPLKVTPIQEVEFVSQLAHTQLPFSEKVQANVKNMLLLEESNGYKIFGKTGWAMDIKPQVGWLTGWV
;
A
#
# COMPACT_ATOMS: atom_id res chain seq x y z
N SER A 1 9.09 -15.06 -10.86
CA SER A 1 9.62 -14.51 -9.61
C SER A 1 10.78 -13.59 -9.94
N PHE A 2 10.95 -12.48 -9.22
CA PHE A 2 12.14 -11.64 -9.34
C PHE A 2 13.17 -12.10 -8.31
N THR A 3 14.44 -12.26 -8.69
CA THR A 3 15.52 -12.70 -7.78
C THR A 3 15.62 -11.81 -6.52
N ALA A 4 15.28 -10.53 -6.64
CA ALA A 4 15.26 -9.59 -5.52
C ALA A 4 14.26 -9.97 -4.40
N TRP A 5 13.24 -10.79 -4.69
CA TRP A 5 12.24 -11.26 -3.72
C TRP A 5 12.62 -12.58 -3.04
N GLU A 6 13.66 -13.26 -3.51
CA GLU A 6 14.04 -14.62 -3.09
C GLU A 6 14.97 -14.59 -1.87
N LYS A 7 14.54 -13.88 -0.82
CA LYS A 7 15.27 -13.76 0.45
C LYS A 7 14.29 -13.48 1.59
N ASP A 8 14.76 -13.67 2.83
CA ASP A 8 14.02 -13.20 4.00
C ASP A 8 13.97 -11.67 4.03
N MET A 9 12.82 -11.13 4.44
CA MET A 9 12.56 -9.70 4.41
C MET A 9 11.71 -9.25 5.60
N THR A 10 12.03 -8.07 6.12
CA THR A 10 11.11 -7.27 6.93
C THR A 10 10.02 -6.64 6.05
N LEU A 11 8.93 -6.14 6.66
CA LEU A 11 7.88 -5.41 5.93
C LEU A 11 8.43 -4.16 5.20
N GLY A 12 9.39 -3.46 5.82
CA GLY A 12 10.00 -2.28 5.21
C GLY A 12 10.85 -2.61 3.99
N GLU A 13 11.64 -3.68 4.04
CA GLU A 13 12.38 -4.15 2.86
C GLU A 13 11.41 -4.61 1.77
N ALA A 14 10.35 -5.33 2.12
CA ALA A 14 9.33 -5.78 1.19
C ALA A 14 8.60 -4.58 0.54
N MET A 15 8.38 -3.50 1.29
CA MET A 15 7.80 -2.24 0.77
C MET A 15 8.69 -1.66 -0.31
N LYS A 16 10.00 -1.56 -0.05
CA LYS A 16 10.99 -1.02 -1.00
C LYS A 16 11.08 -1.85 -2.29
N LEU A 17 11.07 -3.18 -2.18
CA LEU A 17 11.17 -4.08 -3.35
C LEU A 17 9.82 -4.37 -4.02
N SER A 18 8.71 -3.82 -3.50
CA SER A 18 7.36 -4.18 -3.92
C SER A 18 7.11 -5.69 -3.93
N ALA A 19 7.61 -6.38 -2.90
CA ALA A 19 7.58 -7.85 -2.83
C ALA A 19 6.17 -8.36 -2.54
N VAL A 20 5.41 -8.64 -3.61
CA VAL A 20 4.02 -9.10 -3.55
C VAL A 20 3.82 -10.29 -2.60
N PRO A 21 4.65 -11.36 -2.62
CA PRO A 21 4.43 -12.54 -1.77
C PRO A 21 4.38 -12.23 -0.27
N VAL A 22 5.18 -11.27 0.22
CA VAL A 22 5.20 -10.88 1.63
C VAL A 22 3.87 -10.22 2.04
N TYR A 23 3.34 -9.33 1.18
CA TYR A 23 2.07 -8.65 1.45
C TYR A 23 0.84 -9.55 1.22
N GLN A 24 0.93 -10.54 0.33
CA GLN A 24 -0.08 -11.59 0.22
C GLN A 24 -0.18 -12.42 1.49
N GLU A 25 0.96 -12.82 2.06
CA GLU A 25 0.99 -13.53 3.34
C GLU A 25 0.44 -12.67 4.49
N LEU A 26 0.79 -11.38 4.53
CA LEU A 26 0.21 -10.45 5.50
C LEU A 26 -1.32 -10.33 5.35
N ALA A 27 -1.82 -10.24 4.12
CA ALA A 27 -3.26 -10.18 3.85
C ALA A 27 -3.99 -11.45 4.29
N ARG A 28 -3.40 -12.64 4.07
CA ARG A 28 -3.94 -13.92 4.58
C ARG A 28 -3.99 -13.97 6.09
N ARG A 29 -2.97 -13.45 6.79
CA ARG A 29 -2.97 -13.35 8.26
C ARG A 29 -4.03 -12.39 8.81
N ILE A 30 -4.31 -11.31 8.09
CA ILE A 30 -5.40 -10.38 8.43
C ILE A 30 -6.75 -11.07 8.23
N GLY A 31 -6.90 -11.83 7.14
CA GLY A 31 -8.12 -12.52 6.79
C GLY A 31 -9.15 -11.61 6.12
N LEU A 32 -10.06 -12.23 5.35
CA LEU A 32 -11.00 -11.51 4.48
C LEU A 32 -11.92 -10.56 5.26
N ASP A 33 -12.52 -11.04 6.35
CA ASP A 33 -13.51 -10.28 7.12
C ASP A 33 -12.91 -9.01 7.74
N LEU A 34 -11.74 -9.14 8.37
CA LEU A 34 -11.05 -8.01 8.97
C LEU A 34 -10.55 -7.04 7.89
N MET A 35 -10.01 -7.55 6.78
CA MET A 35 -9.57 -6.71 5.67
C MET A 35 -10.73 -5.89 5.10
N GLN A 36 -11.88 -6.51 4.82
CA GLN A 36 -13.05 -5.82 4.29
C GLN A 36 -13.57 -4.77 5.27
N LYS A 37 -13.59 -5.09 6.57
CA LYS A 37 -13.99 -4.16 7.62
C LYS A 37 -13.07 -2.94 7.67
N GLU A 38 -11.76 -3.16 7.65
CA GLU A 38 -10.77 -2.09 7.77
C GLU A 38 -10.72 -1.20 6.53
N VAL A 39 -10.71 -1.78 5.32
CA VAL A 39 -10.76 -1.03 4.05
C VAL A 39 -12.01 -0.14 3.98
N LYS A 40 -13.16 -0.66 4.43
CA LYS A 40 -14.39 0.13 4.52
C LYS A 40 -14.32 1.21 5.59
N ARG A 41 -13.76 0.89 6.77
CA ARG A 41 -13.63 1.82 7.91
C ARG A 41 -12.78 3.04 7.58
N ILE A 42 -11.75 2.87 6.76
CA ILE A 42 -10.89 3.97 6.30
C ILE A 42 -11.40 4.67 5.03
N GLY A 43 -12.47 4.17 4.41
CA GLY A 43 -13.04 4.76 3.19
C GLY A 43 -12.12 4.72 1.97
N PHE A 44 -11.29 3.68 1.82
CA PHE A 44 -10.30 3.64 0.73
C PHE A 44 -10.93 3.22 -0.61
N GLY A 45 -10.84 4.10 -1.62
CA GLY A 45 -11.32 3.83 -2.97
C GLY A 45 -12.83 3.55 -3.03
N ASN A 46 -13.24 2.52 -3.77
CA ASN A 46 -14.61 1.98 -3.76
C ASN A 46 -14.89 1.03 -2.57
N ALA A 47 -13.88 0.74 -1.74
CA ALA A 47 -13.93 -0.16 -0.59
C ALA A 47 -14.37 -1.61 -0.87
N GLU A 48 -14.29 -2.07 -2.13
CA GLU A 48 -14.66 -3.43 -2.52
C GLU A 48 -13.43 -4.33 -2.60
N ILE A 49 -13.34 -5.38 -1.76
CA ILE A 49 -12.22 -6.34 -1.84
C ILE A 49 -12.61 -7.71 -2.40
N GLY A 50 -13.90 -7.95 -2.65
CA GLY A 50 -14.38 -9.22 -3.20
C GLY A 50 -14.20 -10.38 -2.21
N GLN A 51 -13.83 -11.56 -2.74
CA GLN A 51 -13.73 -12.81 -1.95
C GLN A 51 -12.29 -13.34 -1.85
N GLN A 52 -11.33 -12.71 -2.54
CA GLN A 52 -9.94 -13.17 -2.64
C GLN A 52 -9.04 -12.18 -1.90
N VAL A 53 -8.76 -12.48 -0.63
CA VAL A 53 -8.06 -11.56 0.28
C VAL A 53 -6.63 -11.24 -0.15
N ASP A 54 -6.00 -12.05 -1.00
CA ASP A 54 -4.58 -11.93 -1.34
C ASP A 54 -4.31 -11.42 -2.76
N ASN A 55 -5.32 -10.94 -3.49
CA ASN A 55 -5.10 -10.36 -4.82
C ASN A 55 -6.03 -9.18 -5.19
N PHE A 56 -6.95 -8.77 -4.31
CA PHE A 56 -7.98 -7.78 -4.64
C PHE A 56 -7.45 -6.41 -5.07
N TRP A 57 -6.23 -6.03 -4.66
CA TRP A 57 -5.56 -4.79 -5.05
C TRP A 57 -4.74 -4.90 -6.34
N LEU A 58 -4.53 -6.12 -6.85
CA LEU A 58 -3.76 -6.39 -8.08
C LEU A 58 -4.67 -6.40 -9.30
N VAL A 59 -5.83 -7.05 -9.16
CA VAL A 59 -6.76 -7.33 -10.27
C VAL A 59 -8.18 -6.83 -10.05
N GLY A 60 -8.44 -6.17 -8.91
CA GLY A 60 -9.77 -5.76 -8.49
C GLY A 60 -10.48 -6.80 -7.60
N PRO A 61 -11.67 -6.49 -7.08
CA PRO A 61 -12.55 -5.40 -7.51
C PRO A 61 -12.21 -4.01 -6.94
N LEU A 62 -11.20 -3.92 -6.06
CA LEU A 62 -10.79 -2.65 -5.48
C LEU A 62 -10.33 -1.68 -6.57
N LYS A 63 -10.87 -0.47 -6.54
CA LYS A 63 -10.49 0.64 -7.42
C LYS A 63 -10.38 1.92 -6.62
N VAL A 64 -9.46 2.78 -7.04
CA VAL A 64 -9.18 4.07 -6.42
C VAL A 64 -8.84 5.09 -7.51
N THR A 65 -9.25 6.33 -7.33
CA THR A 65 -8.92 7.43 -8.24
C THR A 65 -7.65 8.16 -7.78
N PRO A 66 -6.96 8.92 -8.66
CA PRO A 66 -5.79 9.69 -8.24
C PRO A 66 -6.08 10.69 -7.11
N ILE A 67 -7.27 11.29 -7.09
CA ILE A 67 -7.70 12.20 -6.04
C ILE A 67 -7.80 11.46 -4.69
N GLN A 68 -8.44 10.28 -4.67
CA GLN A 68 -8.56 9.47 -3.46
C GLN A 68 -7.20 8.95 -2.96
N GLU A 69 -6.27 8.62 -3.85
CA GLU A 69 -4.88 8.27 -3.50
C GLU A 69 -4.19 9.44 -2.77
N VAL A 70 -4.29 10.66 -3.31
CA VAL A 70 -3.72 11.87 -2.69
C VAL A 70 -4.38 12.19 -1.35
N GLU A 71 -5.70 12.07 -1.24
CA GLU A 71 -6.43 12.26 0.01
C GLU A 71 -5.99 11.26 1.09
N PHE A 72 -5.79 9.99 0.71
CA PHE A 72 -5.32 8.95 1.61
C PHE A 72 -3.89 9.21 2.10
N VAL A 73 -2.94 9.52 1.21
CA VAL A 73 -1.56 9.78 1.62
C VAL A 73 -1.41 11.11 2.37
N SER A 74 -2.27 12.10 2.10
CA SER A 74 -2.33 13.34 2.88
C SER A 74 -2.74 13.06 4.33
N GLN A 75 -3.76 12.22 4.54
CA GLN A 75 -4.14 11.80 5.90
C GLN A 75 -3.00 11.02 6.59
N LEU A 76 -2.32 10.12 5.89
CA LEU A 76 -1.17 9.39 6.45
C LEU A 76 -0.02 10.34 6.83
N ALA A 77 0.33 11.28 5.95
CA ALA A 77 1.37 12.28 6.18
C ALA A 77 1.10 13.07 7.46
N HIS A 78 -0.15 13.52 7.64
CA HIS A 78 -0.61 14.29 8.80
C HIS A 78 -1.03 13.43 10.01
N THR A 79 -0.87 12.11 9.95
CA THR A 79 -1.21 11.18 11.04
C THR A 79 -2.72 11.15 11.39
N GLN A 80 -3.58 11.37 10.39
CA GLN A 80 -5.03 11.52 10.54
C GLN A 80 -5.81 10.24 10.23
N LEU A 81 -5.16 9.19 9.73
CA LEU A 81 -5.85 7.91 9.54
C LEU A 81 -6.29 7.35 10.89
N PRO A 82 -7.38 6.56 10.94
CA PRO A 82 -7.92 6.06 12.21
C PRO A 82 -7.15 4.80 12.66
N PHE A 83 -5.84 4.94 12.82
CA PHE A 83 -4.90 3.97 13.40
C PHE A 83 -4.02 4.69 14.43
N SER A 84 -3.40 3.95 15.36
CA SER A 84 -2.49 4.57 16.32
C SER A 84 -1.36 5.35 15.63
N GLU A 85 -0.94 6.46 16.22
CA GLU A 85 0.16 7.28 15.71
C GLU A 85 1.44 6.46 15.48
N LYS A 86 1.72 5.50 16.37
CA LYS A 86 2.86 4.58 16.26
C LYS A 86 2.79 3.72 14.99
N VAL A 87 1.62 3.19 14.65
CA VAL A 87 1.44 2.40 13.41
C VAL A 87 1.65 3.28 12.19
N GLN A 88 1.06 4.47 12.17
CA GLN A 88 1.23 5.41 11.06
C GLN A 88 2.70 5.84 10.91
N ALA A 89 3.41 6.14 12.00
CA ALA A 89 4.83 6.46 11.99
C ALA A 89 5.69 5.31 11.43
N ASN A 90 5.40 4.07 11.83
CA ASN A 90 6.09 2.89 11.30
C ASN A 90 5.91 2.76 9.78
N VAL A 91 4.69 2.95 9.27
CA VAL A 91 4.43 2.89 7.82
C VAL A 91 5.14 4.04 7.09
N LYS A 92 5.08 5.28 7.61
CA LYS A 92 5.81 6.43 7.04
C LYS A 92 7.31 6.14 6.90
N ASN A 93 7.93 5.53 7.90
CA ASN A 93 9.35 5.18 7.85
C ASN A 93 9.67 4.15 6.75
N MET A 94 8.74 3.26 6.43
CA MET A 94 8.90 2.28 5.34
C MET A 94 8.80 2.92 3.95
N LEU A 95 8.21 4.11 3.85
CA LEU A 95 7.94 4.82 2.59
C LEU A 95 9.06 5.77 2.16
N LEU A 96 10.11 5.97 2.97
CA LEU A 96 11.23 6.84 2.59
C LEU A 96 11.94 6.27 1.35
N LEU A 97 11.84 6.99 0.23
CA LEU A 97 12.46 6.66 -1.05
C LEU A 97 13.81 7.34 -1.22
N GLU A 98 13.87 8.63 -0.89
CA GLU A 98 15.05 9.47 -1.09
C GLU A 98 15.16 10.53 0.01
N GLU A 99 16.38 10.85 0.41
CA GLU A 99 16.71 12.00 1.24
C GLU A 99 17.87 12.76 0.59
N SER A 100 17.61 14.00 0.16
CA SER A 100 18.58 14.79 -0.60
C SER A 100 18.33 16.29 -0.38
N ASN A 101 19.41 17.06 -0.18
CA ASN A 101 19.36 18.52 0.02
C ASN A 101 18.37 18.99 1.10
N GLY A 102 18.18 18.20 2.17
CA GLY A 102 17.24 18.50 3.26
C GLY A 102 15.78 18.13 2.99
N TYR A 103 15.45 17.62 1.80
CA TYR A 103 14.13 17.09 1.46
C TYR A 103 14.08 15.58 1.66
N LYS A 104 12.90 15.05 2.00
CA LYS A 104 12.63 13.62 2.11
C LYS A 104 11.44 13.26 1.24
N ILE A 105 11.64 12.40 0.26
CA ILE A 105 10.55 11.91 -0.57
C ILE A 105 10.02 10.63 0.04
N PHE A 106 8.78 10.67 0.51
CA PHE A 106 8.05 9.49 0.97
C PHE A 106 7.08 9.07 -0.10
N GLY A 107 7.09 7.81 -0.51
CA GLY A 107 6.12 7.34 -1.47
C GLY A 107 6.18 5.85 -1.75
N LYS A 108 5.20 5.41 -2.53
CA LYS A 108 5.11 4.03 -2.99
C LYS A 108 4.82 3.98 -4.48
N THR A 109 5.61 3.17 -5.19
CA THR A 109 5.37 2.83 -6.59
C THR A 109 4.30 1.75 -6.72
N GLY A 110 3.52 1.76 -7.80
CA GLY A 110 2.56 0.71 -8.13
C GLY A 110 2.58 0.42 -9.63
N TRP A 111 2.40 -0.84 -10.01
CA TRP A 111 2.27 -1.24 -11.40
C TRP A 111 1.25 -2.37 -11.53
N ALA A 112 0.09 -2.07 -12.09
CA ALA A 112 -0.96 -3.04 -12.35
C ALA A 112 -0.71 -3.72 -13.70
N MET A 113 0.11 -4.78 -13.71
CA MET A 113 0.52 -5.49 -14.92
C MET A 113 -0.57 -6.38 -15.52
N ASP A 114 -1.49 -6.86 -14.66
CA ASP A 114 -2.50 -7.86 -14.99
C ASP A 114 -3.86 -7.25 -15.42
N ILE A 115 -3.91 -5.93 -15.64
CA ILE A 115 -5.09 -5.21 -16.14
C ILE A 115 -4.78 -4.48 -17.46
N LYS A 116 -5.81 -4.21 -18.27
CA LYS A 116 -5.70 -3.47 -19.53
C LYS A 116 -6.65 -2.26 -19.56
N PRO A 117 -6.15 -1.04 -19.86
CA PRO A 117 -4.73 -0.67 -19.98
C PRO A 117 -3.99 -0.85 -18.64
N GLN A 118 -2.67 -1.07 -18.70
CA GLN A 118 -1.85 -1.10 -17.49
C GLN A 118 -1.83 0.28 -16.84
N VAL A 119 -1.69 0.31 -15.51
CA VAL A 119 -1.66 1.55 -14.72
C VAL A 119 -0.40 1.58 -13.86
N GLY A 120 0.33 2.69 -13.92
CA GLY A 120 1.49 2.98 -13.07
C GLY A 120 1.16 4.06 -12.05
N TRP A 121 1.72 3.93 -10.85
CA TRP A 121 1.54 4.86 -9.73
C TRP A 121 2.88 5.23 -9.09
N LEU A 122 2.96 6.47 -8.62
CA LEU A 122 3.84 6.90 -7.55
C LEU A 122 3.04 7.86 -6.67
N THR A 123 2.59 7.37 -5.50
CA THR A 123 1.79 8.15 -4.55
C THR A 123 2.62 8.45 -3.31
N GLY A 124 2.61 9.69 -2.81
CA GLY A 124 3.50 10.09 -1.72
C GLY A 124 3.43 11.58 -1.35
N TRP A 125 4.42 12.04 -0.60
CA TRP A 125 4.63 13.44 -0.22
C TRP A 125 6.14 13.75 -0.11
N VAL A 126 6.45 15.05 -0.02
CA VAL A 126 7.79 15.61 0.25
C VAL A 126 7.81 16.20 1.66
#